data_AF-A0A2T4WD43-F1
#
_entry.id   AF-A0A2T4WD43-F1
#
_cell.length_a   1.000
_cell.length_b   1.000
_cell.length_c   1.000
_cell.angle_alpha   90.00
_cell.angle_beta   90.00
_cell.angle_gamma   90.00
#
_symmetry.space_group_name_H-M   'P 1'
#
loop_
_entity.id
_entity.type
_entity.pdbx_description
1 polymer ?
#
loop_
_entity_poly.entity_id
_entity_poly.type
_entity_poly.pdbx_seq_one_letter_code
_entity_poly.pdbx_strand_id
1 'polypeptide(L)'
;MSYPNGSFTLSPNGKTIFVAGHDHYQSIAEFLIPELRLTKNPSELLIAANVQPFHPFLRNTKRLENPQKLDRISGMEVIEGELFVNALEFYDAPADNTHTTFIVRDAYNLASAKVDGFFTLKGRAHSAGWMSKLPKKWQEIFSATYLNGYAPNHAINSRLSMGPSAFVSNLDIFAGVDEPRGLIPTTKLMDFSVKHPIHKDVYNKSGNNKVWTEISEAFYGFILPNNDFYFVIGNSGGHESKIGYKATQTNGNKCGGPCAFDPKDYYNFYWIFDVNDFVAVKNGKKKSYELLPINYGKLQLPFAPSNKTRNIIGADFNENSETLYIMLKDVDHTQSQFERAPVMLAYKIKL
;
A
#
# COMPACT_ATOMS: atom_id res chain seq x y z
N MET A 1 2.95 -2.18 19.77
CA MET A 1 1.91 -2.41 18.74
C MET A 1 2.25 -3.72 18.06
N SER A 2 1.44 -4.77 18.19
CA SER A 2 1.88 -6.14 17.87
C SER A 2 1.27 -6.74 16.60
N TYR A 3 0.29 -6.07 15.97
CA TYR A 3 -0.43 -6.57 14.79
C TYR A 3 -0.96 -5.42 13.92
N PRO A 4 -0.10 -4.55 13.35
CA PRO A 4 -0.59 -3.51 12.43
C PRO A 4 -1.18 -4.14 11.16
N ASN A 5 -2.19 -3.49 10.58
CA ASN A 5 -2.65 -3.77 9.22
C ASN A 5 -1.52 -3.52 8.20
N GLY A 6 -0.71 -2.48 8.44
CA GLY A 6 0.51 -2.19 7.69
C GLY A 6 0.48 -0.88 6.92
N SER A 7 -0.69 -0.37 6.54
CA SER A 7 -0.81 0.96 5.96
C SER A 7 -0.27 2.03 6.93
N PHE A 8 0.65 2.86 6.44
CA PHE A 8 1.18 4.01 7.18
C PHE A 8 1.52 5.15 6.22
N THR A 9 1.70 6.36 6.77
CA THR A 9 2.29 7.50 6.09
C THR A 9 3.18 8.30 7.05
N LEU A 10 4.15 9.02 6.51
CA LEU A 10 5.07 9.90 7.22
C LEU A 10 4.42 11.28 7.40
N SER A 11 4.74 11.96 8.50
CA SER A 11 4.51 13.41 8.53
C SER A 11 5.40 14.12 7.49
N PRO A 12 5.01 15.31 7.01
CA PRO A 12 5.77 16.03 5.99
C PRO A 12 7.24 16.32 6.38
N ASN A 13 7.50 16.48 7.68
CA ASN A 13 8.85 16.69 8.21
C ASN A 13 9.64 15.37 8.44
N GLY A 14 9.01 14.21 8.24
CA GLY A 14 9.61 12.89 8.40
C GLY A 14 9.99 12.52 9.83
N LYS A 15 9.44 13.20 10.85
CA LYS A 15 9.75 12.93 12.27
C LYS A 15 8.77 11.97 12.92
N THR A 16 7.56 11.86 12.39
CA THR A 16 6.49 11.00 12.92
C THR A 16 5.88 10.16 11.81
N ILE A 17 5.15 9.11 12.21
CA ILE A 17 4.41 8.22 11.32
C ILE A 17 2.98 8.06 11.82
N PHE A 18 2.03 8.07 10.90
CA PHE A 18 0.64 7.67 11.14
C PHE A 18 0.47 6.22 10.71
N VAL A 19 0.02 5.35 11.60
CA VAL A 19 -0.04 3.90 11.36
C VAL A 19 -1.45 3.38 11.61
N ALA A 20 -1.96 2.59 10.66
CA ALA A 20 -3.17 1.81 10.85
C ALA A 20 -2.87 0.60 11.75
N GLY A 21 -3.61 0.51 12.86
CA GLY A 21 -3.50 -0.55 13.84
C GLY A 21 -4.12 -1.86 13.37
N HIS A 22 -4.58 -2.67 14.31
CA HIS A 22 -5.07 -4.02 14.02
C HIS A 22 -6.27 -4.04 13.07
N ASP A 23 -6.28 -5.05 12.19
CA ASP A 23 -7.35 -5.33 11.24
C ASP A 23 -8.77 -5.29 11.81
N HIS A 24 -8.95 -5.66 13.08
CA HIS A 24 -10.25 -5.62 13.73
C HIS A 24 -10.71 -4.18 13.97
N TYR A 25 -9.83 -3.26 14.34
CA TYR A 25 -10.25 -1.92 14.76
C TYR A 25 -10.03 -0.84 13.68
N GLN A 26 -9.01 -1.02 12.83
CA GLN A 26 -8.60 -0.02 11.84
C GLN A 26 -8.41 1.38 12.45
N SER A 27 -7.92 1.42 13.69
CA SER A 27 -7.64 2.67 14.37
C SER A 27 -6.33 3.25 13.85
N ILE A 28 -6.23 4.57 13.78
CA ILE A 28 -5.00 5.27 13.39
C ILE A 28 -4.36 5.88 14.64
N ALA A 29 -3.05 5.73 14.79
CA ALA A 29 -2.25 6.38 15.82
C ALA A 29 -1.03 7.07 15.18
N GLU A 30 -0.45 8.03 15.89
CA GLU A 30 0.80 8.69 15.50
C GLU A 30 1.93 8.27 16.43
N PHE A 31 3.11 8.00 15.87
CA PHE A 31 4.32 7.66 16.60
C PHE A 31 5.51 8.50 16.16
N LEU A 32 6.39 8.82 17.10
CA LEU A 32 7.67 9.48 16.83
C LEU A 32 8.66 8.46 16.26
N ILE A 33 9.28 8.80 15.14
CA ILE A 33 10.39 8.01 14.59
C ILE A 33 11.63 8.28 15.47
N PRO A 34 12.17 7.26 16.16
CA PRO A 34 13.35 7.44 16.98
C PRO A 34 14.61 7.58 16.10
N GLU A 35 15.76 7.84 16.72
CA GLU A 35 17.05 7.79 16.03
C GLU A 35 17.23 6.43 15.32
N LEU A 36 17.62 6.45 14.04
CA LEU A 36 17.80 5.23 13.27
C LEU A 36 19.07 4.49 13.72
N ARG A 37 18.96 3.16 13.90
CA ARG A 37 20.09 2.28 14.25
C ARG A 37 20.44 1.39 13.06
N LEU A 38 21.73 1.37 12.69
CA LEU A 38 22.23 0.44 11.69
C LEU A 38 22.53 -0.92 12.34
N THR A 39 21.50 -1.76 12.47
CA THR A 39 21.62 -3.10 13.08
C THR A 39 20.73 -4.12 12.38
N LYS A 40 21.06 -5.40 12.56
CA LYS A 40 20.22 -6.56 12.17
C LYS A 40 19.71 -7.33 13.37
N ASN A 41 19.96 -6.83 14.59
CA ASN A 41 19.52 -7.43 15.83
C ASN A 41 18.28 -6.68 16.36
N PRO A 42 17.08 -7.31 16.42
CA PRO A 42 15.87 -6.65 16.89
C PRO A 42 16.00 -6.04 18.31
N SER A 43 16.79 -6.64 19.20
CA SER A 43 16.94 -6.14 20.57
C SER A 43 17.72 -4.83 20.69
N GLU A 44 18.39 -4.39 19.62
CA GLU A 44 19.14 -3.13 19.57
C GLU A 44 18.32 -1.98 18.95
N LEU A 45 17.11 -2.28 18.48
CA LEU A 45 16.21 -1.28 17.89
C LEU A 45 15.57 -0.42 18.97
N LEU A 46 15.32 0.85 18.62
CA LEU A 46 14.60 1.78 19.49
C LEU A 46 13.09 1.63 19.27
N ILE A 47 12.33 1.72 20.36
CA ILE A 47 10.86 1.69 20.33
C ILE A 47 10.35 3.09 20.05
N ALA A 48 9.47 3.20 19.05
CA ALA A 48 8.80 4.45 18.70
C ALA A 48 7.86 4.92 19.83
N ALA A 49 7.97 6.18 20.24
CA ALA A 49 7.10 6.76 21.27
C ALA A 49 5.74 7.12 20.67
N ASN A 50 4.65 6.89 21.41
CA ASN A 50 3.31 7.30 20.99
C ASN A 50 3.16 8.83 21.11
N VAL A 51 2.70 9.47 20.03
CA VAL A 51 2.41 10.91 19.98
C VAL A 51 0.90 11.13 20.12
N GLN A 52 0.11 10.35 19.38
CA GLN A 52 -1.35 10.33 19.47
C GLN A 52 -1.83 8.88 19.59
N PRO A 53 -2.77 8.57 20.50
CA PRO A 53 -3.26 7.21 20.69
C PRO A 53 -4.10 6.74 19.50
N PHE A 54 -4.49 5.47 19.51
CA PHE A 54 -5.31 4.88 18.45
C PHE A 54 -6.75 5.41 18.44
N HIS A 55 -7.19 5.95 17.30
CA HIS A 55 -8.55 6.45 17.07
C HIS A 55 -9.30 5.66 15.98
N PRO A 56 -10.48 5.05 16.28
CA PRO A 56 -11.18 4.13 15.38
C PRO A 56 -12.16 4.86 14.43
N PHE A 57 -11.66 5.50 13.37
CA PHE A 57 -12.49 6.31 12.47
C PHE A 57 -13.60 5.51 11.76
N LEU A 58 -13.28 4.36 11.16
CA LEU A 58 -14.25 3.55 10.41
C LEU A 58 -15.39 2.97 11.27
N ARG A 59 -15.18 2.86 12.58
CA ARG A 59 -16.15 2.34 13.55
C ARG A 59 -16.87 3.42 14.34
N ASN A 60 -16.40 4.67 14.28
CA ASN A 60 -17.00 5.79 14.99
C ASN A 60 -18.07 6.47 14.14
N THR A 61 -19.23 5.82 14.03
CA THR A 61 -20.35 6.28 13.19
C THR A 61 -20.95 7.62 13.63
N LYS A 62 -20.63 8.11 14.84
CA LYS A 62 -21.02 9.45 15.29
C LYS A 62 -20.22 10.56 14.60
N ARG A 63 -19.01 10.27 14.11
CA ARG A 63 -18.16 11.24 13.39
C ARG A 63 -18.32 11.14 11.89
N LEU A 64 -18.54 9.93 11.38
CA LEU A 64 -18.60 9.66 9.96
C LEU A 64 -19.56 8.49 9.72
N GLU A 65 -20.63 8.72 8.98
CA GLU A 65 -21.52 7.64 8.57
C GLU A 65 -20.79 6.72 7.57
N ASN A 66 -20.84 5.41 7.81
CA ASN A 66 -20.17 4.41 6.98
C ASN A 66 -21.19 3.44 6.35
N PRO A 67 -22.01 3.92 5.39
CA PRO A 67 -23.15 3.15 4.86
C PRO A 67 -22.72 1.95 4.02
N GLN A 68 -21.52 2.00 3.43
CA GLN A 68 -20.93 0.91 2.63
C GLN A 68 -20.03 -0.02 3.45
N LYS A 69 -19.99 0.13 4.79
CA LYS A 69 -19.32 -0.79 5.72
C LYS A 69 -17.83 -1.00 5.42
N LEU A 70 -17.13 0.06 4.99
CA LEU A 70 -15.68 -0.01 4.78
C LEU A 70 -15.00 -0.39 6.09
N ASP A 71 -14.09 -1.36 6.04
CA ASP A 71 -13.55 -1.99 7.24
C ASP A 71 -12.04 -2.30 7.14
N ARG A 72 -11.36 -1.84 6.09
CA ARG A 72 -9.90 -1.91 5.93
C ARG A 72 -9.36 -0.56 5.49
N ILE A 73 -8.43 0.01 6.26
CA ILE A 73 -7.58 1.10 5.77
C ILE A 73 -6.58 0.47 4.78
N SER A 74 -6.39 1.11 3.64
CA SER A 74 -5.58 0.61 2.54
C SER A 74 -4.46 1.55 2.13
N GLY A 75 -4.51 2.81 2.56
CA GLY A 75 -3.40 3.76 2.45
C GLY A 75 -3.74 5.11 3.04
N MET A 76 -2.72 5.92 3.27
CA MET A 76 -2.83 7.22 3.92
C MET A 76 -1.81 8.19 3.34
N GLU A 77 -2.07 9.49 3.46
CA GLU A 77 -1.14 10.56 3.09
C GLU A 77 -1.49 11.82 3.89
N VAL A 78 -0.47 12.60 4.29
CA VAL A 78 -0.67 13.89 4.96
C VAL A 78 -0.60 14.99 3.92
N ILE A 79 -1.70 15.72 3.73
CA ILE A 79 -1.82 16.78 2.72
C ILE A 79 -2.26 18.05 3.45
N GLU A 80 -1.43 19.09 3.42
CA GLU A 80 -1.72 20.40 4.05
C GLU A 80 -2.18 20.33 5.52
N GLY A 81 -1.62 19.37 6.28
CA GLY A 81 -1.95 19.17 7.70
C GLY A 81 -3.20 18.33 7.97
N GLU A 82 -3.88 17.88 6.92
CA GLU A 82 -5.00 16.93 6.99
C GLU A 82 -4.51 15.52 6.65
N LEU A 83 -5.17 14.50 7.23
CA LEU A 83 -4.84 13.10 6.94
C LEU A 83 -5.90 12.52 5.99
N PHE A 84 -5.47 12.26 4.76
CA PHE A 84 -6.28 11.59 3.75
C PHE A 84 -6.12 10.08 3.95
N VAL A 85 -7.24 9.37 4.05
CA VAL A 85 -7.24 7.94 4.37
C VAL A 85 -8.09 7.19 3.36
N ASN A 86 -7.45 6.28 2.62
CA ASN A 86 -8.14 5.31 1.80
C ASN A 86 -8.61 4.13 2.65
N ALA A 87 -9.83 3.67 2.39
CA ALA A 87 -10.45 2.53 3.01
C ALA A 87 -11.33 1.74 2.02
N LEU A 88 -11.52 0.47 2.33
CA LEU A 88 -12.23 -0.51 1.50
C LEU A 88 -12.99 -1.50 2.41
N GLU A 89 -14.02 -2.15 1.88
CA GLU A 89 -14.51 -3.41 2.45
C GLU A 89 -13.54 -4.55 2.09
N PHE A 90 -13.16 -5.37 3.07
CA PHE A 90 -12.26 -6.51 2.91
C PHE A 90 -12.80 -7.56 1.93
N TYR A 91 -14.12 -7.81 2.00
CA TYR A 91 -14.82 -8.82 1.23
C TYR A 91 -16.10 -8.25 0.62
N ASP A 92 -15.95 -7.62 -0.55
CA ASP A 92 -17.05 -7.06 -1.33
C ASP A 92 -17.30 -7.98 -2.54
N ALA A 93 -18.05 -9.06 -2.30
CA ALA A 93 -18.41 -10.04 -3.33
C ALA A 93 -19.24 -9.45 -4.49
N PRO A 94 -20.18 -8.52 -4.26
CA PRO A 94 -20.91 -7.84 -5.34
C PRO A 94 -20.04 -6.89 -6.19
N ALA A 95 -18.88 -6.46 -5.69
CA ALA A 95 -18.01 -5.46 -6.31
C ALA A 95 -18.72 -4.11 -6.51
N ASP A 96 -19.56 -3.72 -5.55
CA ASP A 96 -20.45 -2.55 -5.67
C ASP A 96 -20.05 -1.36 -4.79
N ASN A 97 -19.04 -1.52 -3.92
CA ASN A 97 -18.53 -0.40 -3.12
C ASN A 97 -17.96 0.70 -4.02
N THR A 98 -18.32 1.93 -3.70
CA THR A 98 -17.86 3.15 -4.39
C THR A 98 -17.16 4.12 -3.45
N HIS A 99 -17.44 4.07 -2.15
CA HIS A 99 -16.75 4.85 -1.15
C HIS A 99 -15.33 4.35 -0.98
N THR A 100 -14.37 5.27 -0.93
CA THR A 100 -12.95 4.91 -0.85
C THR A 100 -12.17 5.74 0.14
N THR A 101 -12.55 6.99 0.41
CA THR A 101 -11.64 7.93 1.06
C THR A 101 -12.37 8.76 2.11
N PHE A 102 -11.78 8.95 3.28
CA PHE A 102 -12.21 9.95 4.24
C PHE A 102 -11.04 10.85 4.61
N ILE A 103 -11.33 12.06 5.06
CA ILE A 103 -10.32 13.06 5.39
C ILE A 103 -10.48 13.45 6.85
N VAL A 104 -9.43 13.26 7.64
CA VAL A 104 -9.33 13.78 9.02
C VAL A 104 -8.75 15.18 8.93
N ARG A 105 -9.56 16.19 9.23
CA ARG A 105 -9.28 17.61 8.97
C ARG A 105 -8.18 18.23 9.84
N ASP A 106 -7.71 17.50 10.84
CA ASP A 106 -6.54 17.86 11.62
C ASP A 106 -5.76 16.58 11.94
N ALA A 107 -4.70 16.31 11.18
CA ALA A 107 -3.87 15.12 11.37
C ALA A 107 -3.19 15.11 12.75
N TYR A 108 -2.95 16.29 13.34
CA TYR A 108 -2.21 16.45 14.60
C TYR A 108 -3.13 16.48 15.83
N ASN A 109 -4.43 16.26 15.64
CA ASN A 109 -5.43 16.14 16.70
C ASN A 109 -6.52 15.10 16.34
N LEU A 110 -6.12 13.86 16.11
CA LEU A 110 -6.99 12.73 15.76
C LEU A 110 -8.17 12.55 16.74
N ALA A 111 -7.94 12.91 18.01
CA ALA A 111 -8.91 12.79 19.08
C ALA A 111 -10.13 13.69 18.91
N SER A 112 -10.02 14.86 18.28
CA SER A 112 -11.15 15.80 18.15
C SER A 112 -11.36 16.35 16.74
N ALA A 113 -10.49 16.00 15.79
CA ALA A 113 -10.61 16.39 14.40
C ALA A 113 -11.99 16.05 13.81
N LYS A 114 -12.51 17.00 13.02
CA LYS A 114 -13.63 16.77 12.11
C LYS A 114 -13.20 15.73 11.06
N VAL A 115 -14.15 14.91 10.63
CA VAL A 115 -13.92 13.90 9.60
C VAL A 115 -14.95 14.12 8.50
N ASP A 116 -14.48 14.27 7.27
CA ASP A 116 -15.34 14.33 6.09
C ASP A 116 -15.19 13.07 5.25
N GLY A 117 -16.26 12.68 4.57
CA GLY A 117 -16.31 11.53 3.70
C GLY A 117 -17.64 10.75 3.78
N PHE A 118 -17.70 9.57 3.18
CA PHE A 118 -16.68 9.06 2.28
C PHE A 118 -16.76 9.73 0.91
N PHE A 119 -15.59 10.08 0.37
CA PHE A 119 -15.40 10.41 -1.02
C PHE A 119 -15.25 9.13 -1.86
N THR A 120 -15.45 9.29 -3.17
CA THR A 120 -15.23 8.25 -4.18
C THR A 120 -14.08 8.66 -5.08
N LEU A 121 -12.97 7.94 -5.05
CA LEU A 121 -11.99 8.00 -6.13
C LEU A 121 -12.61 7.42 -7.40
N LYS A 122 -12.44 8.08 -8.54
CA LYS A 122 -12.99 7.58 -9.83
C LYS A 122 -12.44 6.20 -10.21
N GLY A 123 -11.18 5.90 -9.85
CA GLY A 123 -10.58 4.56 -10.00
C GLY A 123 -11.08 3.53 -8.98
N ARG A 124 -11.92 3.93 -8.02
CA ARG A 124 -12.46 3.11 -6.92
C ARG A 124 -11.35 2.34 -6.22
N ALA A 125 -11.58 1.06 -5.91
CA ALA A 125 -10.61 0.20 -5.25
C ALA A 125 -9.29 0.06 -6.03
N HIS A 126 -9.27 0.22 -7.36
CA HIS A 126 -8.03 0.17 -8.13
C HIS A 126 -7.10 1.35 -7.86
N SER A 127 -7.60 2.45 -7.30
CA SER A 127 -6.80 3.63 -6.92
C SER A 127 -6.78 3.91 -5.41
N ALA A 128 -7.52 3.14 -4.61
CA ALA A 128 -7.72 3.40 -3.19
C ALA A 128 -6.72 2.63 -2.33
N GLY A 129 -5.44 2.71 -2.67
CA GLY A 129 -4.33 2.14 -1.89
C GLY A 129 -3.39 3.23 -1.44
N TRP A 130 -2.14 3.14 -1.87
CA TRP A 130 -1.14 4.17 -1.61
C TRP A 130 -1.50 5.48 -2.33
N MET A 131 -1.07 6.57 -1.71
CA MET A 131 -1.02 7.90 -2.27
C MET A 131 0.44 8.35 -2.17
N SER A 132 0.95 9.01 -3.20
CA SER A 132 2.29 9.59 -3.19
C SER A 132 2.32 10.86 -4.03
N LYS A 133 3.07 11.85 -3.57
CA LYS A 133 3.21 13.11 -4.28
C LYS A 133 3.98 12.90 -5.59
N LEU A 134 3.48 13.48 -6.68
CA LEU A 134 4.20 13.46 -7.95
C LEU A 134 5.42 14.40 -7.88
N PRO A 135 6.59 14.02 -8.40
CA PRO A 135 7.68 14.97 -8.59
C PRO A 135 7.27 16.09 -9.56
N LYS A 136 7.83 17.30 -9.38
CA LYS A 136 7.40 18.52 -10.11
C LYS A 136 7.30 18.34 -11.63
N LYS A 137 8.31 17.73 -12.26
CA LYS A 137 8.32 17.40 -13.70
C LYS A 137 7.03 16.68 -14.12
N TRP A 138 6.61 15.69 -13.33
CA TRP A 138 5.46 14.85 -13.62
C TRP A 138 4.15 15.54 -13.26
N GLN A 139 4.13 16.44 -12.27
CA GLN A 139 2.96 17.26 -12.01
C GLN A 139 2.59 18.11 -13.22
N GLU A 140 3.58 18.77 -13.83
CA GLU A 140 3.39 19.60 -15.03
C GLU A 140 2.89 18.75 -16.21
N ILE A 141 3.53 17.60 -16.46
CA ILE A 141 3.18 16.70 -17.57
C ILE A 141 1.79 16.10 -17.40
N PHE A 142 1.41 15.69 -16.19
CA PHE A 142 0.12 15.04 -15.94
C PHE A 142 -1.01 16.01 -15.61
N SER A 143 -0.70 17.26 -15.24
CA SER A 143 -1.66 18.24 -14.70
C SER A 143 -2.37 17.69 -13.45
N ALA A 144 -1.57 17.08 -12.57
CA ALA A 144 -1.99 16.37 -11.38
C ALA A 144 -0.93 16.56 -10.27
N THR A 145 -1.31 16.47 -9.00
CA THR A 145 -0.38 16.65 -7.87
C THR A 145 0.00 15.34 -7.19
N TYR A 146 -0.87 14.33 -7.22
CA TYR A 146 -0.68 13.04 -6.57
C TYR A 146 -0.82 11.87 -7.54
N LEU A 147 -0.07 10.82 -7.25
CA LEU A 147 -0.23 9.47 -7.75
C LEU A 147 -0.98 8.65 -6.70
N ASN A 148 -1.92 7.84 -7.16
CA ASN A 148 -2.69 6.90 -6.38
C ASN A 148 -2.56 5.54 -7.05
N GLY A 149 -2.51 4.48 -6.26
CA GLY A 149 -2.48 3.14 -6.82
C GLY A 149 -2.88 2.11 -5.80
N TYR A 150 -3.11 0.89 -6.28
CA TYR A 150 -3.38 -0.26 -5.46
C TYR A 150 -3.00 -1.55 -6.18
N ALA A 151 -3.27 -2.67 -5.53
CA ALA A 151 -3.00 -4.02 -5.99
C ALA A 151 -4.07 -4.97 -5.39
N PRO A 152 -4.15 -6.25 -5.79
CA PRO A 152 -5.13 -7.20 -5.31
C PRO A 152 -4.75 -7.74 -3.91
N ASN A 153 -4.62 -6.84 -2.94
CA ASN A 153 -4.24 -7.17 -1.56
C ASN A 153 -5.40 -7.72 -0.72
N HIS A 154 -6.63 -7.68 -1.26
CA HIS A 154 -7.86 -8.07 -0.57
C HIS A 154 -8.68 -9.04 -1.42
N ALA A 155 -9.76 -9.56 -0.85
CA ALA A 155 -10.57 -10.54 -1.55
C ALA A 155 -11.36 -9.91 -2.70
N ILE A 156 -11.70 -10.79 -3.67
CA ILE A 156 -12.50 -10.51 -4.85
C ILE A 156 -11.71 -9.77 -5.95
N ASN A 157 -11.13 -10.54 -6.86
CA ASN A 157 -10.27 -10.03 -7.93
C ASN A 157 -11.01 -9.10 -8.92
N SER A 158 -12.33 -9.28 -9.11
CA SER A 158 -13.09 -8.49 -10.08
C SER A 158 -13.20 -7.00 -9.74
N ARG A 159 -12.97 -6.62 -8.47
CA ARG A 159 -12.96 -5.22 -8.02
C ARG A 159 -11.55 -4.65 -7.82
N LEU A 160 -10.49 -5.45 -7.99
CA LEU A 160 -9.12 -5.06 -7.72
C LEU A 160 -8.25 -5.10 -8.99
N SER A 161 -7.15 -4.36 -8.95
CA SER A 161 -6.18 -4.38 -10.04
C SER A 161 -5.35 -5.67 -10.00
N MET A 162 -5.36 -6.44 -11.09
CA MET A 162 -4.59 -7.69 -11.27
C MET A 162 -3.14 -7.41 -11.65
N GLY A 163 -2.47 -6.65 -10.78
CA GLY A 163 -1.17 -6.00 -10.98
C GLY A 163 -1.16 -4.66 -10.24
N PRO A 164 0.01 -4.03 -10.04
CA PRO A 164 0.05 -2.71 -9.44
C PRO A 164 -0.57 -1.70 -10.40
N SER A 165 -1.33 -0.74 -9.90
CA SER A 165 -1.95 0.31 -10.72
C SER A 165 -1.27 1.66 -10.51
N ALA A 166 -1.60 2.62 -11.39
CA ALA A 166 -1.22 4.01 -11.27
C ALA A 166 -2.33 4.91 -11.84
N PHE A 167 -2.82 5.80 -11.00
CA PHE A 167 -3.80 6.83 -11.30
C PHE A 167 -3.27 8.17 -10.80
N VAL A 168 -3.53 9.26 -11.50
CA VAL A 168 -3.16 10.60 -11.03
C VAL A 168 -4.37 11.44 -10.71
N SER A 169 -4.28 12.28 -9.70
CA SER A 169 -5.35 13.16 -9.22
C SER A 169 -4.80 14.46 -8.66
N ASN A 170 -5.70 15.41 -8.44
CA ASN A 170 -5.44 16.59 -7.63
C ASN A 170 -6.13 16.38 -6.28
N LEU A 171 -5.45 15.74 -5.32
CA LEU A 171 -6.03 15.47 -3.98
C LEU A 171 -6.02 16.72 -3.10
N ASP A 172 -4.99 17.54 -3.26
CA ASP A 172 -4.75 18.79 -2.55
C ASP A 172 -5.91 19.79 -2.65
N ILE A 173 -6.68 19.77 -3.75
CA ILE A 173 -7.85 20.65 -3.89
C ILE A 173 -8.98 20.35 -2.89
N PHE A 174 -8.95 19.17 -2.26
CA PHE A 174 -9.92 18.78 -1.22
C PHE A 174 -9.43 19.15 0.19
N ALA A 175 -8.17 19.58 0.33
CA ALA A 175 -7.61 19.97 1.61
C ALA A 175 -8.09 21.38 2.03
N GLY A 176 -8.46 21.56 3.29
CA GLY A 176 -8.95 22.84 3.80
C GLY A 176 -10.30 23.30 3.23
N VAL A 177 -10.98 22.41 2.48
CA VAL A 177 -12.31 22.67 1.92
C VAL A 177 -13.37 22.02 2.80
N ASP A 178 -14.44 22.76 3.12
CA ASP A 178 -15.61 22.24 3.82
C ASP A 178 -16.53 21.45 2.88
N GLU A 179 -15.98 20.42 2.23
CA GLU A 179 -16.73 19.49 1.39
C GLU A 179 -16.94 18.18 2.17
N PRO A 180 -18.18 17.81 2.52
CA PRO A 180 -18.42 16.64 3.38
C PRO A 180 -18.27 15.31 2.65
N ARG A 181 -18.36 15.27 1.31
CA ARG A 181 -18.26 14.08 0.45
C ARG A 181 -18.26 14.50 -1.03
N GLY A 182 -17.74 13.64 -1.91
CA GLY A 182 -17.75 13.93 -3.34
C GLY A 182 -17.01 12.89 -4.19
N LEU A 183 -16.94 13.17 -5.49
CA LEU A 183 -16.11 12.43 -6.44
C LEU A 183 -14.74 13.07 -6.51
N ILE A 184 -13.69 12.30 -6.23
CA ILE A 184 -12.30 12.69 -6.49
C ILE A 184 -11.94 12.18 -7.90
N PRO A 185 -11.76 13.08 -8.88
CA PRO A 185 -11.40 12.68 -10.24
C PRO A 185 -10.00 12.05 -10.27
N THR A 186 -9.87 10.95 -11.00
CA THR A 186 -8.58 10.30 -11.26
C THR A 186 -8.40 10.05 -12.75
N THR A 187 -7.19 10.26 -13.26
CA THR A 187 -6.79 9.86 -14.60
C THR A 187 -6.03 8.55 -14.54
N LYS A 188 -6.50 7.56 -15.29
CA LYS A 188 -5.93 6.21 -15.33
C LYS A 188 -4.69 6.17 -16.21
N LEU A 189 -3.54 5.74 -15.67
CA LEU A 189 -2.28 5.62 -16.39
C LEU A 189 -1.82 4.16 -16.51
N MET A 190 -2.01 3.36 -15.45
CA MET A 190 -1.72 1.92 -15.44
C MET A 190 -2.79 1.20 -14.64
N ASP A 191 -3.40 0.17 -15.21
CA ASP A 191 -4.53 -0.53 -14.57
C ASP A 191 -4.79 -1.88 -15.23
N PHE A 192 -4.89 -2.93 -14.41
CA PHE A 192 -5.02 -4.30 -14.86
C PHE A 192 -6.32 -4.89 -14.34
N SER A 193 -7.20 -5.34 -15.23
CA SER A 193 -8.46 -5.99 -14.82
C SER A 193 -8.33 -7.51 -14.89
N VAL A 194 -9.30 -8.26 -14.37
CA VAL A 194 -9.37 -9.72 -14.60
C VAL A 194 -9.40 -10.12 -16.08
N LYS A 195 -9.88 -9.24 -16.97
CA LYS A 195 -9.86 -9.44 -18.43
C LYS A 195 -8.50 -9.13 -19.06
N HIS A 196 -7.77 -8.20 -18.46
CA HIS A 196 -6.47 -7.73 -18.91
C HIS A 196 -5.49 -7.70 -17.72
N PRO A 197 -5.16 -8.87 -17.13
CA PRO A 197 -4.20 -8.92 -16.04
C PRO A 197 -2.80 -8.62 -16.57
N ILE A 198 -1.90 -8.17 -15.70
CA ILE A 198 -0.49 -7.92 -16.08
C ILE A 198 0.18 -9.18 -16.65
N HIS A 199 -0.24 -10.36 -16.17
CA HIS A 199 0.16 -11.65 -16.71
C HIS A 199 -1.05 -12.60 -16.74
N LYS A 200 -1.28 -13.28 -17.86
CA LYS A 200 -2.45 -14.17 -18.05
C LYS A 200 -2.39 -15.44 -17.17
N ASP A 201 -1.20 -15.99 -16.97
CA ASP A 201 -1.00 -17.18 -16.13
C ASP A 201 -0.82 -16.80 -14.66
N VAL A 202 -1.88 -16.27 -14.03
CA VAL A 202 -1.83 -15.77 -12.65
C VAL A 202 -1.51 -16.86 -11.62
N TYR A 203 -1.89 -18.12 -11.87
CA TYR A 203 -1.53 -19.27 -11.01
C TYR A 203 -0.15 -19.88 -11.34
N ASN A 204 0.56 -19.32 -12.32
CA ASN A 204 1.85 -19.78 -12.80
C ASN A 204 1.85 -21.28 -13.15
N LYS A 205 0.80 -21.79 -13.81
CA LYS A 205 0.67 -23.19 -14.22
C LYS A 205 1.81 -23.63 -15.15
N SER A 206 2.26 -22.71 -16.00
CA SER A 206 3.39 -22.89 -16.93
C SER A 206 4.75 -22.93 -16.22
N GLY A 207 4.88 -22.31 -15.05
CA GLY A 207 6.17 -22.08 -14.37
C GLY A 207 6.97 -20.88 -14.91
N ASN A 208 6.45 -20.18 -15.93
CA ASN A 208 7.17 -19.11 -16.61
C ASN A 208 6.79 -17.69 -16.13
N ASN A 209 5.76 -17.56 -15.29
CA ASN A 209 5.34 -16.26 -14.76
C ASN A 209 6.27 -15.84 -13.61
N LYS A 210 7.24 -14.97 -13.93
CA LYS A 210 8.18 -14.39 -12.97
C LYS A 210 7.84 -12.96 -12.55
N VAL A 211 6.77 -12.38 -13.10
CA VAL A 211 6.43 -10.97 -12.92
C VAL A 211 5.44 -10.79 -11.76
N TRP A 212 4.26 -11.38 -11.86
CA TRP A 212 3.15 -11.13 -10.95
C TRP A 212 2.19 -12.30 -10.95
N THR A 213 1.91 -12.86 -9.79
CA THR A 213 1.04 -14.03 -9.61
C THR A 213 -0.20 -13.69 -8.79
N GLU A 214 -1.09 -14.66 -8.62
CA GLU A 214 -2.32 -14.55 -7.82
C GLU A 214 -2.06 -14.20 -6.35
N ILE A 215 -0.84 -14.42 -5.84
CA ILE A 215 -0.44 -14.14 -4.46
C ILE A 215 0.57 -12.99 -4.37
N SER A 216 0.69 -12.19 -5.42
CA SER A 216 1.46 -10.94 -5.39
C SER A 216 0.64 -9.82 -4.77
N GLU A 217 1.30 -9.00 -3.97
CA GLU A 217 0.74 -7.86 -3.24
C GLU A 217 1.67 -6.65 -3.41
N ALA A 218 1.11 -5.44 -3.45
CA ALA A 218 1.89 -4.21 -3.44
C ALA A 218 1.32 -3.21 -2.43
N PHE A 219 2.19 -2.54 -1.68
CA PHE A 219 1.77 -1.68 -0.55
C PHE A 219 2.12 -0.22 -0.78
N TYR A 220 3.07 0.09 -1.66
CA TYR A 220 3.44 1.46 -1.98
C TYR A 220 4.00 1.57 -3.39
N GLY A 221 3.64 2.65 -4.07
CA GLY A 221 4.13 3.02 -5.38
C GLY A 221 4.37 4.52 -5.45
N PHE A 222 5.52 4.92 -5.97
CA PHE A 222 5.91 6.31 -6.11
C PHE A 222 6.83 6.51 -7.30
N ILE A 223 6.86 7.73 -7.83
CA ILE A 223 7.86 8.10 -8.83
C ILE A 223 9.05 8.68 -8.06
N LEU A 224 10.22 8.07 -8.25
CA LEU A 224 11.41 8.55 -7.58
C LEU A 224 11.78 9.96 -8.09
N PRO A 225 12.15 10.90 -7.20
CA PRO A 225 12.56 12.24 -7.61
C PRO A 225 13.72 12.22 -8.62
N ASN A 226 13.69 13.16 -9.55
CA ASN A 226 14.74 13.38 -10.56
C ASN A 226 15.02 12.21 -11.51
N ASN A 227 14.08 11.26 -11.63
CA ASN A 227 14.12 10.21 -12.64
C ASN A 227 12.73 9.88 -13.18
N ASP A 228 12.72 8.91 -14.09
CA ASP A 228 11.57 8.53 -14.89
C ASP A 228 11.06 7.13 -14.51
N PHE A 229 11.26 6.71 -13.24
CA PHE A 229 10.89 5.39 -12.76
C PHE A 229 9.77 5.43 -11.73
N TYR A 230 8.71 4.68 -12.03
CA TYR A 230 7.68 4.34 -11.07
C TYR A 230 8.09 3.07 -10.33
N PHE A 231 8.44 3.22 -9.05
CA PHE A 231 8.90 2.15 -8.19
C PHE A 231 7.76 1.65 -7.33
N VAL A 232 7.52 0.33 -7.36
CA VAL A 232 6.46 -0.34 -6.60
C VAL A 232 7.07 -1.42 -5.72
N ILE A 233 6.60 -1.52 -4.48
CA ILE A 233 7.13 -2.43 -3.46
C ILE A 233 6.02 -3.27 -2.86
N GLY A 234 6.32 -4.56 -2.64
CA GLY A 234 5.50 -5.41 -1.80
C GLY A 234 6.02 -6.83 -1.72
N ASN A 235 5.14 -7.79 -1.98
CA ASN A 235 5.42 -9.22 -1.84
C ASN A 235 5.04 -9.97 -3.12
N SER A 236 5.71 -11.08 -3.40
CA SER A 236 5.32 -11.97 -4.48
C SER A 236 5.67 -13.42 -4.15
N GLY A 237 5.06 -14.38 -4.83
CA GLY A 237 5.28 -15.79 -4.56
C GLY A 237 4.74 -16.71 -5.64
N GLY A 238 4.94 -18.02 -5.46
CA GLY A 238 4.45 -19.03 -6.41
C GLY A 238 5.20 -19.02 -7.74
N HIS A 239 6.37 -18.39 -7.81
CA HIS A 239 7.16 -18.25 -9.03
C HIS A 239 7.87 -19.55 -9.41
N GLU A 240 8.21 -20.39 -8.44
CA GLU A 240 8.98 -21.62 -8.65
C GLU A 240 8.14 -22.88 -8.45
N SER A 241 7.20 -22.85 -7.51
CA SER A 241 6.40 -23.99 -7.09
C SER A 241 4.99 -24.00 -7.65
N LYS A 242 4.60 -22.96 -8.40
CA LYS A 242 3.23 -22.73 -8.90
C LYS A 242 2.24 -22.48 -7.75
N ILE A 243 0.99 -22.18 -8.10
CA ILE A 243 -0.06 -21.85 -7.12
C ILE A 243 -1.22 -22.82 -7.26
N GLY A 244 -1.82 -23.18 -6.13
CA GLY A 244 -3.10 -23.86 -6.08
C GLY A 244 -4.11 -23.11 -5.21
N TYR A 245 -5.40 -23.20 -5.56
CA TYR A 245 -6.48 -22.65 -4.75
C TYR A 245 -6.93 -23.67 -3.70
N LYS A 246 -6.89 -23.28 -2.41
CA LYS A 246 -7.16 -24.18 -1.28
C LYS A 246 -6.31 -25.45 -1.30
N ALA A 247 -5.09 -25.32 -1.82
CA ALA A 247 -4.16 -26.44 -1.96
C ALA A 247 -3.62 -26.88 -0.59
N THR A 248 -3.14 -28.12 -0.56
CA THR A 248 -2.27 -28.63 0.51
C THR A 248 -0.83 -28.37 0.10
N GLN A 249 -0.10 -27.60 0.91
CA GLN A 249 1.30 -27.29 0.69
C GLN A 249 2.19 -28.50 1.01
N THR A 250 3.45 -28.49 0.57
CA THR A 250 4.40 -29.61 0.80
C THR A 250 4.69 -29.91 2.28
N ASN A 251 4.38 -28.98 3.19
CA ASN A 251 4.46 -29.18 4.64
C ASN A 251 3.14 -29.69 5.27
N GLY A 252 2.14 -30.03 4.46
CA GLY A 252 0.83 -30.52 4.92
C GLY A 252 -0.18 -29.42 5.28
N ASN A 253 0.20 -28.14 5.25
CA ASN A 253 -0.71 -27.03 5.55
C ASN A 253 -1.78 -26.89 4.47
N LYS A 254 -3.05 -26.75 4.87
CA LYS A 254 -4.19 -26.54 3.97
C LYS A 254 -4.55 -25.06 3.90
N CYS A 255 -4.44 -24.47 2.71
CA CYS A 255 -4.70 -23.05 2.52
C CYS A 255 -6.21 -22.72 2.48
N GLY A 256 -6.60 -21.54 2.97
CA GLY A 256 -7.97 -21.02 2.86
C GLY A 256 -8.29 -20.39 1.51
N GLY A 257 -7.27 -20.03 0.74
CA GLY A 257 -7.34 -19.38 -0.58
C GLY A 257 -6.19 -19.81 -1.49
N PRO A 258 -5.82 -18.99 -2.50
CA PRO A 258 -4.62 -19.23 -3.32
C PRO A 258 -3.36 -19.27 -2.45
N CYS A 259 -2.48 -20.23 -2.70
CA CYS A 259 -1.16 -20.29 -2.07
C CYS A 259 -0.17 -21.05 -2.95
N ALA A 260 1.12 -20.73 -2.80
CA ALA A 260 2.20 -21.50 -3.41
C ALA A 260 2.24 -22.92 -2.85
N PHE A 261 2.54 -23.92 -3.70
CA PHE A 261 2.67 -25.32 -3.25
C PHE A 261 3.85 -25.50 -2.29
N ASP A 262 4.97 -24.80 -2.53
CA ASP A 262 6.06 -24.70 -1.56
C ASP A 262 5.83 -23.50 -0.63
N PRO A 263 5.71 -23.70 0.71
CA PRO A 263 5.55 -22.60 1.65
C PRO A 263 6.74 -21.63 1.71
N LYS A 264 7.88 -21.95 1.08
CA LYS A 264 9.06 -21.08 0.99
C LYS A 264 9.12 -20.24 -0.29
N ASP A 265 8.19 -20.43 -1.22
CA ASP A 265 8.12 -19.67 -2.48
C ASP A 265 7.35 -18.36 -2.29
N TYR A 266 7.83 -17.53 -1.35
CA TYR A 266 7.32 -16.21 -1.00
C TYR A 266 8.48 -15.26 -0.73
N TYR A 267 8.40 -14.05 -1.29
CA TYR A 267 9.48 -13.09 -1.33
C TYR A 267 8.96 -11.68 -1.06
N ASN A 268 9.77 -10.86 -0.41
CA ASN A 268 9.67 -9.41 -0.59
C ASN A 268 10.10 -9.09 -2.03
N PHE A 269 9.41 -8.17 -2.69
CA PHE A 269 9.52 -7.97 -4.13
C PHE A 269 9.39 -6.50 -4.53
N TYR A 270 9.94 -6.17 -5.69
CA TYR A 270 9.80 -4.85 -6.30
C TYR A 270 9.48 -4.96 -7.79
N TRP A 271 8.88 -3.90 -8.32
CA TRP A 271 8.63 -3.69 -9.74
C TRP A 271 8.95 -2.24 -10.11
N ILE A 272 9.62 -2.05 -11.25
CA ILE A 272 10.00 -0.74 -11.79
C ILE A 272 9.35 -0.60 -13.16
N PHE A 273 8.61 0.48 -13.37
CA PHE A 273 8.01 0.84 -14.65
C PHE A 273 8.59 2.15 -15.16
N ASP A 274 8.61 2.32 -16.48
CA ASP A 274 9.00 3.59 -17.11
C ASP A 274 7.82 4.57 -17.11
N VAL A 275 7.99 5.75 -16.51
CA VAL A 275 6.94 6.78 -16.44
C VAL A 275 6.63 7.35 -17.83
N ASN A 276 7.53 7.25 -18.80
CA ASN A 276 7.24 7.63 -20.18
C ASN A 276 6.13 6.77 -20.81
N ASP A 277 5.93 5.54 -20.33
CA ASP A 277 4.78 4.73 -20.74
C ASP A 277 3.46 5.31 -20.22
N PHE A 278 3.45 5.96 -19.05
CA PHE A 278 2.28 6.68 -18.56
C PHE A 278 1.95 7.88 -19.45
N VAL A 279 2.97 8.58 -19.95
CA VAL A 279 2.79 9.66 -20.94
C VAL A 279 2.22 9.11 -22.25
N ALA A 280 2.69 7.94 -22.70
CA ALA A 280 2.12 7.26 -23.86
C ALA A 280 0.64 6.91 -23.66
N VAL A 281 0.25 6.45 -22.46
CA VAL A 281 -1.17 6.19 -22.11
C VAL A 281 -1.99 7.47 -22.09
N LYS A 282 -1.50 8.54 -21.43
CA LYS A 282 -2.17 9.85 -21.42
C LYS A 282 -2.43 10.37 -22.84
N ASN A 283 -1.49 10.13 -23.75
CA ASN A 283 -1.58 10.56 -25.15
C ASN A 283 -2.30 9.54 -26.07
N GLY A 284 -2.89 8.48 -25.52
CA GLY A 284 -3.64 7.47 -26.28
C GLY A 284 -2.78 6.56 -27.17
N LYS A 285 -1.45 6.55 -26.99
CA LYS A 285 -0.49 5.74 -27.76
C LYS A 285 -0.32 4.32 -27.20
N LYS A 286 -0.63 4.13 -25.91
CA LYS A 286 -0.68 2.84 -25.22
C LYS A 286 -1.98 2.73 -24.44
N LYS A 287 -2.44 1.51 -24.19
CA LYS A 287 -3.55 1.27 -23.25
C LYS A 287 -3.00 1.07 -21.85
N SER A 288 -3.79 1.41 -20.83
CA SER A 288 -3.37 1.33 -19.41
C SER A 288 -3.00 -0.08 -18.94
N TYR A 289 -3.37 -1.13 -19.67
CA TYR A 289 -3.08 -2.54 -19.36
C TYR A 289 -1.96 -3.14 -20.23
N GLU A 290 -1.29 -2.34 -21.07
CA GLU A 290 -0.19 -2.80 -21.94
C GLU A 290 1.19 -2.58 -21.31
N LEU A 291 1.23 -2.05 -20.08
CA LEU A 291 2.47 -1.70 -19.40
C LEU A 291 3.04 -2.92 -18.68
N LEU A 292 4.36 -3.08 -18.78
CA LEU A 292 5.12 -4.13 -18.12
C LEU A 292 6.28 -3.50 -17.36
N PRO A 293 6.71 -4.10 -16.23
CA PRO A 293 7.86 -3.60 -15.52
C PRO A 293 9.12 -3.79 -16.38
N ILE A 294 9.96 -2.76 -16.43
CA ILE A 294 11.27 -2.80 -17.07
C ILE A 294 12.30 -3.54 -16.21
N ASN A 295 12.05 -3.62 -14.90
CA ASN A 295 12.85 -4.39 -13.96
C ASN A 295 11.95 -4.83 -12.80
N TYR A 296 12.19 -6.02 -12.26
CA TYR A 296 11.48 -6.55 -11.11
C TYR A 296 12.32 -7.64 -10.47
N GLY A 297 12.11 -7.89 -9.18
CA GLY A 297 12.87 -8.94 -8.52
C GLY A 297 12.65 -9.03 -7.03
N LYS A 298 13.35 -10.01 -6.45
CA LYS A 298 13.33 -10.30 -5.01
C LYS A 298 14.13 -9.23 -4.26
N LEU A 299 13.58 -8.72 -3.16
CA LEU A 299 14.28 -7.86 -2.20
C LEU A 299 14.79 -8.71 -1.03
N GLN A 300 16.10 -8.67 -0.81
CA GLN A 300 16.70 -9.24 0.40
C GLN A 300 16.68 -8.17 1.49
N LEU A 301 15.84 -8.38 2.49
CA LEU A 301 15.70 -7.46 3.63
C LEU A 301 16.29 -8.09 4.90
N PRO A 302 16.79 -7.28 5.84
CA PRO A 302 17.28 -7.79 7.13
C PRO A 302 16.15 -8.44 7.94
N PHE A 303 16.53 -9.11 9.03
CA PHE A 303 15.61 -9.74 9.99
C PHE A 303 14.78 -10.94 9.48
N ALA A 304 14.93 -11.33 8.20
CA ALA A 304 14.40 -12.58 7.69
C ALA A 304 15.30 -13.76 8.12
N PRO A 305 14.80 -14.74 8.91
CA PRO A 305 15.53 -15.98 9.13
C PRO A 305 15.63 -16.79 7.83
N SER A 306 16.58 -17.71 7.77
CA SER A 306 16.87 -18.52 6.57
C SER A 306 15.69 -19.34 6.02
N ASN A 307 14.65 -19.56 6.83
CA ASN A 307 13.51 -20.41 6.52
C ASN A 307 12.16 -19.68 6.43
N LYS A 308 12.10 -18.34 6.63
CA LYS A 308 10.85 -17.59 6.61
C LYS A 308 11.07 -16.14 6.18
N THR A 309 10.27 -15.66 5.23
CA THR A 309 10.23 -14.25 4.83
C THR A 309 9.51 -13.41 5.89
N ARG A 310 10.09 -12.27 6.25
CA ARG A 310 9.39 -11.19 6.98
C ARG A 310 8.82 -10.26 5.95
N ASN A 311 7.52 -10.38 5.69
CA ASN A 311 6.88 -9.67 4.60
C ASN A 311 6.85 -8.16 4.86
N ILE A 312 6.96 -7.40 3.77
CA ILE A 312 6.57 -5.99 3.73
C ILE A 312 5.06 -5.92 3.91
N ILE A 313 4.61 -4.98 4.74
CA ILE A 313 3.19 -4.70 4.98
C ILE A 313 2.82 -3.23 4.73
N GLY A 314 3.82 -2.38 4.49
CA GLY A 314 3.64 -0.96 4.21
C GLY A 314 4.96 -0.33 3.83
N ALA A 315 4.90 0.79 3.12
CA ALA A 315 6.04 1.65 2.87
C ALA A 315 5.55 3.08 2.61
N ASP A 316 6.46 4.03 2.77
CA ASP A 316 6.26 5.43 2.39
C ASP A 316 7.61 6.10 2.09
N PHE A 317 7.62 7.16 1.30
CA PHE A 317 8.83 7.85 0.85
C PHE A 317 8.83 9.32 1.28
N ASN A 318 9.84 9.73 2.04
CA ASN A 318 10.03 11.12 2.39
C ASN A 318 10.84 11.84 1.31
N GLU A 319 10.20 12.73 0.55
CA GLU A 319 10.85 13.48 -0.54
C GLU A 319 11.99 14.40 -0.06
N ASN A 320 11.82 15.04 1.11
CA ASN A 320 12.78 16.02 1.63
C ASN A 320 14.12 15.39 2.03
N SER A 321 14.05 14.19 2.62
CA SER A 321 15.23 13.44 3.01
C SER A 321 15.65 12.42 1.95
N GLU A 322 14.85 12.15 0.92
CA GLU A 322 15.05 11.06 -0.04
C GLU A 322 15.21 9.69 0.65
N THR A 323 14.34 9.41 1.61
CA THR A 323 14.39 8.18 2.42
C THR A 323 13.13 7.37 2.22
N LEU A 324 13.30 6.12 1.78
CA LEU A 324 12.23 5.13 1.74
C LEU A 324 12.15 4.44 3.10
N TYR A 325 10.96 4.46 3.69
CA TYR A 325 10.64 3.71 4.89
C TYR A 325 9.83 2.47 4.52
N ILE A 326 10.18 1.32 5.08
CA ILE A 326 9.50 0.03 4.82
C ILE A 326 9.14 -0.60 6.16
N MET A 327 7.89 -1.02 6.33
CA MET A 327 7.44 -1.74 7.51
C MET A 327 7.44 -3.25 7.25
N LEU A 328 8.19 -3.98 8.08
CA LEU A 328 8.22 -5.45 8.10
C LEU A 328 7.35 -5.99 9.23
N LYS A 329 6.55 -7.01 8.92
CA LYS A 329 5.70 -7.68 9.93
C LYS A 329 6.49 -8.68 10.78
N ASP A 330 6.04 -8.85 12.02
CA ASP A 330 6.40 -10.00 12.86
C ASP A 330 7.92 -10.13 13.11
N VAL A 331 8.62 -9.00 13.29
CA VAL A 331 10.09 -8.99 13.45
C VAL A 331 10.49 -9.04 14.92
N ASP A 332 9.93 -8.17 15.75
CA ASP A 332 10.34 -8.03 17.14
C ASP A 332 9.43 -8.84 18.07
N HIS A 333 10.07 -9.77 18.81
CA HIS A 333 9.49 -10.66 19.82
C HIS A 333 10.20 -10.47 21.18
N THR A 334 11.01 -9.42 21.32
CA THR A 334 11.91 -9.24 22.48
C THR A 334 11.18 -8.76 23.74
N GLN A 335 10.08 -8.02 23.57
CA GLN A 335 9.27 -7.51 24.68
C GLN A 335 8.41 -8.61 25.32
N SER A 336 7.98 -9.61 24.55
CA SER A 336 7.21 -10.77 25.00
C SER A 336 7.15 -11.82 23.90
N GLN A 337 7.10 -13.11 24.26
CA GLN A 337 6.88 -14.22 23.31
C GLN A 337 5.54 -14.14 22.55
N PHE A 338 4.59 -13.34 23.05
CA PHE A 338 3.28 -13.12 22.43
C PHE A 338 3.24 -11.83 21.60
N GLU A 339 4.30 -11.00 21.68
CA GLU A 339 4.40 -9.80 20.88
C GLU A 339 5.04 -10.10 19.52
N ARG A 340 4.49 -9.48 18.47
CA ARG A 340 4.95 -9.59 17.08
C ARG A 340 5.09 -8.21 16.46
N ALA A 341 5.80 -7.33 17.16
CA ALA A 341 5.91 -5.93 16.75
C ALA A 341 6.56 -5.81 15.36
N PRO A 342 6.06 -4.89 14.51
CA PRO A 342 6.69 -4.62 13.23
C PRO A 342 8.01 -3.88 13.45
N VAL A 343 8.88 -3.93 12.45
CA VAL A 343 10.09 -3.10 12.39
C VAL A 343 10.04 -2.22 11.16
N MET A 344 10.40 -0.95 11.35
CA MET A 344 10.56 0.01 10.27
C MET A 344 12.03 0.06 9.82
N LEU A 345 12.24 -0.15 8.53
CA LEU A 345 13.52 0.01 7.86
C LEU A 345 13.56 1.36 7.15
N ALA A 346 14.76 1.95 7.05
CA ALA A 346 14.98 3.20 6.33
C ALA A 346 16.11 3.01 5.31
N TYR A 347 15.87 3.40 4.07
CA TYR A 347 16.81 3.23 2.95
C TYR A 347 16.99 4.52 2.16
N LYS A 348 18.25 4.80 1.79
CA LYS A 348 18.55 5.71 0.67
C LYS A 348 18.53 4.90 -0.62
N ILE A 349 17.74 5.35 -1.59
CA ILE A 349 17.69 4.70 -2.90
C ILE A 349 18.73 5.35 -3.80
N LYS A 350 19.60 4.53 -4.38
CA LYS A 350 20.51 4.91 -5.46
C LYS A 350 20.19 3.99 -6.62
N LEU A 351 19.67 4.54 -7.71
CA LEU A 351 19.44 3.83 -8.97
C LEU A 351 20.54 4.15 -9.97
#